data_AF-A0A2N3NEL6-F1
#
_entry.id   AF-A0A2N3NEL6-F1
#
_cell.length_a   1.000
_cell.length_b   1.000
_cell.length_c   1.000
_cell.angle_alpha   90.00
_cell.angle_beta   90.00
_cell.angle_gamma   90.00
#
_symmetry.space_group_name_H-M   'P 1'
#
loop_
_entity.id
_entity.type
_entity.pdbx_description
1 polymer ?
#
loop_
_entity_poly.entity_id
_entity_poly.type
_entity_poly.pdbx_seq_one_letter_code
_entity_poly.pdbx_strand_id
1 'polypeptide(L)'
;MSTELQDEIEALNSIYGDSTLTPTEDPTSFILHLPGEARSSLRLTIAPSYPDVPPEVHSTFSSGQASRSVAAAELRLFRRAVAAVFQPGMVCLFDAVEELSTLLAAEPAESADDGHPPQAEREWEEDAEPEVDYASMPAPPWTLSAPFTEQRSTFLARIAPVTSPDQATGYVQHLLATDRKARQATHNITAWRIRGANGTSFQDYDDDGETAAGGRLLHLMQAMDLWDVMVVVTRWYGGLKLGPRRFALINTTARDGFVRAGYVKETTDDKKKKGK
;
A
#
# COMPACT_ATOMS: atom_id res chain seq x y z
N MET A 1 -3.60 -22.48 10.03
CA MET A 1 -3.51 -21.25 9.24
C MET A 1 -2.37 -21.41 8.26
N SER A 2 -2.56 -21.14 6.96
CA SER A 2 -1.46 -21.16 5.99
C SER A 2 -0.48 -20.01 6.26
N THR A 3 0.78 -20.16 5.85
CA THR A 3 1.81 -19.14 6.00
C THR A 3 1.47 -17.87 5.21
N GLU A 4 0.90 -18.03 4.03
CA GLU A 4 0.49 -16.97 3.12
C GLU A 4 -0.62 -16.11 3.75
N LEU A 5 -1.59 -16.74 4.40
CA LEU A 5 -2.63 -16.02 5.13
C LEU A 5 -2.06 -15.24 6.32
N GLN A 6 -1.12 -15.83 7.05
CA GLN A 6 -0.47 -15.14 8.17
C GLN A 6 0.29 -13.91 7.70
N ASP A 7 1.04 -14.06 6.63
CA ASP A 7 1.81 -12.98 6.02
C ASP A 7 0.91 -11.87 5.45
N GLU A 8 -0.24 -12.23 4.86
CA GLU A 8 -1.20 -11.25 4.38
C GLU A 8 -1.92 -10.51 5.51
N ILE A 9 -2.27 -11.20 6.61
CA ILE A 9 -2.81 -10.56 7.81
C ILE A 9 -1.80 -9.54 8.35
N GLU A 10 -0.52 -9.91 8.44
CA GLU A 10 0.55 -9.02 8.88
C GLU A 10 0.67 -7.80 7.95
N ALA A 11 0.57 -8.02 6.63
CA ALA A 11 0.61 -6.94 5.65
C ALA A 11 -0.59 -5.99 5.78
N LEU A 12 -1.81 -6.51 5.86
CA LEU A 12 -3.02 -5.70 6.05
C LEU A 12 -2.95 -4.88 7.33
N ASN A 13 -2.59 -5.52 8.44
CA ASN A 13 -2.49 -4.87 9.73
C ASN A 13 -1.38 -3.80 9.75
N SER A 14 -0.29 -4.03 9.00
CA SER A 14 0.77 -3.03 8.82
C SER A 14 0.33 -1.80 8.03
N ILE A 15 -0.75 -1.86 7.25
CA ILE A 15 -1.27 -0.75 6.45
C ILE A 15 -2.37 -0.02 7.24
N TYR A 16 -3.38 -0.77 7.66
CA TYR A 16 -4.64 -0.25 8.16
C TYR A 16 -4.75 -0.23 9.69
N GLY A 17 -3.81 -0.90 10.40
CA GLY A 17 -3.77 -0.99 11.86
C GLY A 17 -3.91 -2.42 12.37
N ASP A 18 -3.43 -2.66 13.59
CA ASP A 18 -3.21 -4.00 14.17
C ASP A 18 -4.49 -4.87 14.31
N SER A 19 -5.67 -4.25 14.24
CA SER A 19 -6.96 -4.92 14.36
C SER A 19 -7.73 -4.99 13.04
N THR A 20 -7.09 -4.85 11.88
CA THR A 20 -7.79 -4.84 10.58
C THR A 20 -8.38 -6.20 10.26
N LEU A 21 -7.58 -7.26 10.34
CA LEU A 21 -8.05 -8.63 10.18
C LEU A 21 -7.69 -9.44 11.41
N THR A 22 -8.69 -9.87 12.16
CA THR A 22 -8.50 -10.57 13.44
C THR A 22 -9.12 -11.97 13.43
N PRO A 23 -8.43 -12.99 13.98
CA PRO A 23 -8.99 -14.33 14.10
C PRO A 23 -10.10 -14.37 15.18
N THR A 24 -11.07 -15.27 15.00
CA THR A 24 -12.08 -15.58 16.02
C THR A 24 -11.71 -16.84 16.80
N GLU A 25 -12.62 -17.34 17.65
CA GLU A 25 -12.47 -18.65 18.32
C GLU A 25 -12.40 -19.81 17.32
N ASP A 26 -13.00 -19.66 16.14
CA ASP A 26 -12.91 -20.63 15.04
C ASP A 26 -11.65 -20.34 14.18
N PRO A 27 -10.73 -21.31 14.02
CA PRO A 27 -9.46 -21.12 13.30
C PRO A 27 -9.59 -20.77 11.82
N THR A 28 -10.75 -20.98 11.20
CA THR A 28 -11.01 -20.56 9.81
C THR A 28 -11.83 -19.28 9.72
N SER A 29 -12.34 -18.76 10.84
CA SER A 29 -13.21 -17.57 10.83
C SER A 29 -12.48 -16.32 11.33
N PHE A 30 -12.61 -15.24 10.56
CA PHE A 30 -11.93 -13.97 10.79
C PHE A 30 -12.92 -12.80 10.74
N ILE A 31 -12.61 -11.73 11.48
CA ILE A 31 -13.33 -10.46 11.43
C ILE A 31 -12.44 -9.45 10.70
N LEU A 32 -12.92 -8.99 9.55
CA LEU A 32 -12.35 -7.89 8.79
C LEU A 32 -13.04 -6.59 9.24
N HIS A 33 -12.29 -5.75 9.93
CA HIS A 33 -12.66 -4.37 10.22
C HIS A 33 -12.28 -3.53 9.01
N LEU A 34 -13.29 -3.09 8.26
CA LEU A 34 -13.05 -2.33 7.04
C LEU A 34 -12.44 -0.96 7.39
N PRO A 35 -11.36 -0.55 6.72
CA PRO A 35 -10.74 0.76 6.91
C PRO A 35 -11.61 1.88 6.32
N GLY A 36 -11.41 3.13 6.78
CA GLY A 36 -12.05 4.32 6.22
C GLY A 36 -13.50 4.54 6.67
N GLU A 37 -14.37 4.90 5.72
CA GLU A 37 -15.78 5.26 5.99
C GLU A 37 -16.71 4.07 6.22
N ALA A 38 -16.22 2.86 5.97
CA ALA A 38 -16.99 1.65 6.15
C ALA A 38 -17.39 1.49 7.62
N ARG A 39 -18.70 1.31 7.85
CA ARG A 39 -19.28 1.35 9.22
C ARG A 39 -19.55 -0.03 9.79
N SER A 40 -19.18 -1.08 9.05
CA SER A 40 -19.40 -2.47 9.43
C SER A 40 -18.11 -3.26 9.41
N SER A 41 -18.05 -4.29 10.24
CA SER A 41 -17.05 -5.35 10.12
C SER A 41 -17.65 -6.54 9.38
N LEU A 42 -16.85 -7.29 8.63
CA LEU A 42 -17.27 -8.45 7.87
C LEU A 42 -16.72 -9.73 8.50
N ARG A 43 -17.54 -10.77 8.59
CA ARG A 43 -17.09 -12.11 8.97
C ARG A 43 -16.72 -12.88 7.70
N LEU A 44 -15.47 -13.32 7.66
CA LEU A 44 -14.89 -14.15 6.62
C LEU A 44 -14.69 -15.56 7.14
N THR A 45 -14.81 -16.54 6.27
CA THR A 45 -14.25 -17.89 6.44
C THR A 45 -13.15 -18.05 5.41
N ILE A 46 -11.95 -18.38 5.87
CA ILE A 46 -10.77 -18.55 5.04
C ILE A 46 -10.35 -20.01 5.15
N ALA A 47 -10.46 -20.73 4.04
CA ALA A 47 -10.14 -22.15 4.00
C ALA A 47 -8.62 -22.37 4.23
N PRO A 48 -8.21 -23.52 4.79
CA PRO A 48 -6.80 -23.87 4.92
C PRO A 48 -6.02 -23.92 3.59
N SER A 49 -6.73 -24.08 2.47
CA SER A 49 -6.18 -24.07 1.10
C SER A 49 -6.04 -22.67 0.50
N TYR A 50 -6.34 -21.60 1.25
CA TYR A 50 -6.05 -20.24 0.80
C TYR A 50 -4.54 -20.04 0.63
N PRO A 51 -4.06 -19.45 -0.49
CA PRO A 51 -4.81 -18.68 -1.50
C PRO A 51 -5.25 -19.43 -2.78
N ASP A 52 -5.27 -20.76 -2.79
CA ASP A 52 -5.74 -21.53 -3.96
C ASP A 52 -7.26 -21.47 -4.16
N VAL A 53 -7.99 -21.12 -3.09
CA VAL A 53 -9.44 -20.89 -3.10
C VAL A 53 -9.75 -19.53 -2.47
N PRO A 54 -10.79 -18.82 -2.91
CA PRO A 54 -11.11 -17.50 -2.38
C PRO A 54 -11.67 -17.57 -0.95
N PRO A 55 -11.57 -16.48 -0.18
CA PRO A 55 -12.24 -16.35 1.12
C PRO A 55 -13.77 -16.28 0.94
N GLU A 56 -14.52 -16.96 1.81
CA GLU A 56 -15.98 -16.92 1.84
C GLU A 56 -16.47 -15.80 2.76
N VAL A 57 -17.34 -14.93 2.25
CA VAL A 57 -17.86 -13.77 2.99
C VAL A 57 -19.27 -14.08 3.49
N HIS A 58 -19.46 -14.28 4.80
CA HIS A 58 -20.71 -14.84 5.33
C HIS A 58 -21.71 -13.79 5.83
N SER A 59 -21.27 -12.88 6.70
CA SER A 59 -22.19 -11.98 7.42
C SER A 59 -21.49 -10.71 7.89
N THR A 60 -22.25 -9.63 8.09
CA THR A 60 -21.75 -8.43 8.75
C THR A 60 -21.75 -8.61 10.27
N PHE A 61 -20.63 -8.32 10.92
CA PHE A 61 -20.53 -8.16 12.36
C PHE A 61 -20.82 -6.69 12.66
N SER A 62 -22.10 -6.38 12.91
CA SER A 62 -22.51 -5.02 13.26
C SER A 62 -22.30 -4.82 14.76
N SER A 63 -21.30 -4.02 15.13
CA SER A 63 -21.22 -3.37 16.44
C SER A 63 -22.19 -2.18 16.51
N GLY A 64 -23.48 -2.41 16.25
CA GLY A 64 -24.57 -1.49 16.59
C GLY A 64 -24.63 -0.10 15.90
N GLN A 65 -23.70 0.26 15.01
CA GLN A 65 -23.65 1.61 14.41
C GLN A 65 -24.15 1.72 12.96
N ALA A 66 -24.07 0.66 12.16
CA ALA A 66 -24.57 0.66 10.78
C ALA A 66 -26.01 0.13 10.69
N SER A 67 -26.84 0.76 9.86
CA SER A 67 -28.18 0.24 9.56
C SER A 67 -28.06 -1.11 8.82
N ARG A 68 -29.01 -2.02 9.05
CA ARG A 68 -29.02 -3.36 8.41
C ARG A 68 -28.92 -3.30 6.88
N SER A 69 -29.42 -2.23 6.24
CA SER A 69 -29.38 -2.05 4.80
C SER A 69 -27.98 -1.69 4.28
N VAL A 70 -27.23 -0.84 4.99
CA VAL A 70 -25.86 -0.46 4.63
C VAL A 70 -24.94 -1.67 4.73
N ALA A 71 -25.03 -2.41 5.84
CA ALA A 71 -24.24 -3.61 6.05
C ALA A 71 -24.49 -4.68 4.96
N ALA A 72 -25.73 -4.83 4.51
CA ALA A 72 -26.07 -5.75 3.41
C ALA A 72 -25.52 -5.30 2.05
N ALA A 73 -25.43 -3.99 1.80
CA ALA A 73 -24.82 -3.44 0.59
C ALA A 73 -23.30 -3.65 0.60
N GLU A 74 -22.61 -3.30 1.70
CA GLU A 74 -21.16 -3.52 1.88
C GLU A 74 -20.79 -4.99 1.70
N LEU A 75 -21.59 -5.91 2.26
CA LEU A 75 -21.39 -7.35 2.08
C LEU A 75 -21.44 -7.77 0.60
N ARG A 76 -22.40 -7.24 -0.17
CA ARG A 76 -22.55 -7.55 -1.60
C ARG A 76 -21.38 -6.98 -2.41
N LEU A 77 -20.99 -5.75 -2.12
CA LEU A 77 -19.86 -5.11 -2.79
C LEU A 77 -18.55 -5.84 -2.48
N PHE A 78 -18.31 -6.25 -1.23
CA PHE A 78 -17.08 -6.96 -0.88
C PHE A 78 -17.02 -8.35 -1.54
N ARG A 79 -18.14 -9.07 -1.65
CA ARG A 79 -18.18 -10.33 -2.41
C ARG A 79 -17.82 -10.13 -3.88
N ARG A 80 -18.31 -9.05 -4.49
CA ARG A 80 -17.96 -8.67 -5.87
C ARG A 80 -16.48 -8.31 -5.97
N ALA A 81 -15.95 -7.57 -5.00
CA ALA A 81 -14.54 -7.19 -4.94
C ALA A 81 -13.64 -8.43 -4.89
N VAL A 82 -13.88 -9.36 -3.95
CA VAL A 82 -13.15 -10.64 -3.86
C VAL A 82 -13.19 -11.40 -5.18
N ALA A 83 -14.36 -11.48 -5.83
CA ALA A 83 -14.51 -12.20 -7.10
C ALA A 83 -13.75 -11.53 -8.26
N ALA A 84 -13.58 -10.20 -8.23
CA ALA A 84 -12.87 -9.46 -9.27
C ALA A 84 -11.35 -9.62 -9.18
N VAL A 85 -10.81 -9.70 -7.96
CA VAL A 85 -9.36 -9.67 -7.72
C VAL A 85 -8.74 -11.05 -7.47
N PHE A 86 -9.56 -12.06 -7.16
CA PHE A 86 -9.04 -13.39 -6.84
C PHE A 86 -8.34 -14.05 -8.02
N GLN A 87 -7.13 -14.55 -7.76
CA GLN A 87 -6.38 -15.42 -8.67
C GLN A 87 -5.84 -16.61 -7.86
N PRO A 88 -6.04 -17.86 -8.30
CA PRO A 88 -5.53 -19.04 -7.60
C PRO A 88 -4.02 -18.95 -7.37
N GLY A 89 -3.60 -19.16 -6.12
CA GLY A 89 -2.19 -19.11 -5.71
C GLY A 89 -1.69 -17.71 -5.34
N MET A 90 -2.53 -16.68 -5.45
CA MET A 90 -2.20 -15.30 -5.08
C MET A 90 -3.11 -14.81 -3.95
N VAL A 91 -2.49 -14.21 -2.93
CA VAL A 91 -3.22 -13.54 -1.85
C VAL A 91 -3.96 -12.32 -2.41
N CYS A 92 -5.18 -12.04 -1.94
CA CYS A 92 -6.08 -11.08 -2.57
C CYS A 92 -6.93 -10.22 -1.62
N LEU A 93 -6.79 -10.37 -0.30
CA LEU A 93 -7.60 -9.64 0.68
C LEU A 93 -7.32 -8.14 0.66
N PHE A 94 -6.06 -7.72 0.50
CA PHE A 94 -5.73 -6.31 0.32
C PHE A 94 -6.40 -5.75 -0.94
N ASP A 95 -6.26 -6.45 -2.06
CA ASP A 95 -6.80 -6.00 -3.34
C ASP A 95 -8.34 -5.96 -3.29
N ALA A 96 -8.97 -6.87 -2.54
CA ALA A 96 -10.42 -6.87 -2.32
C ALA A 96 -10.89 -5.71 -1.44
N VAL A 97 -10.10 -5.28 -0.46
CA VAL A 97 -10.39 -4.08 0.36
C VAL A 97 -10.28 -2.81 -0.49
N GLU A 98 -9.28 -2.74 -1.38
CA GLU A 98 -9.11 -1.61 -2.30
C GLU A 98 -10.22 -1.50 -3.34
N GLU A 99 -10.57 -2.64 -3.94
CA GLU A 99 -11.68 -2.71 -4.89
C GLU A 99 -13.00 -2.35 -4.19
N LEU A 100 -13.23 -2.78 -2.94
CA LEU A 100 -14.41 -2.35 -2.18
C LEU A 100 -14.44 -0.83 -1.98
N SER A 101 -13.31 -0.22 -1.59
CA SER A 101 -13.22 1.23 -1.40
C SER A 101 -13.56 1.98 -2.69
N THR A 102 -13.07 1.49 -3.82
CA THR A 102 -13.39 2.01 -5.17
C THR A 102 -14.89 1.87 -5.47
N LEU A 103 -15.48 0.72 -5.18
CA LEU A 103 -16.90 0.46 -5.40
C LEU A 103 -17.82 1.31 -4.52
N LEU A 104 -17.43 1.56 -3.26
CA LEU A 104 -18.19 2.42 -2.35
C LEU A 104 -18.16 3.89 -2.78
N ALA A 105 -17.06 4.35 -3.37
CA ALA A 105 -16.96 5.69 -3.94
C ALA A 105 -17.81 5.91 -5.20
N ALA A 106 -18.33 4.83 -5.81
CA ALA A 106 -18.98 4.84 -7.13
C ALA A 106 -20.53 4.94 -7.14
N GLU A 107 -21.20 5.36 -6.06
CA GLU A 107 -22.67 5.58 -6.04
C GLU A 107 -23.12 6.71 -7.01
N PRO A 108 -24.36 6.67 -7.56
CA PRO A 108 -24.63 7.10 -8.93
C PRO A 108 -24.61 8.62 -9.10
N ALA A 109 -23.49 9.12 -9.63
CA ALA A 109 -23.52 10.35 -10.40
C ALA A 109 -24.33 10.08 -11.67
N GLU A 110 -25.42 10.83 -11.85
CA GLU A 110 -26.15 10.91 -13.10
C GLU A 110 -25.18 11.16 -14.27
N SER A 111 -25.43 10.44 -15.36
CA SER A 111 -24.74 10.46 -16.64
C SER A 111 -24.11 11.81 -17.02
N ALA A 112 -22.79 11.82 -17.12
CA ALA A 112 -22.08 12.61 -18.12
C ALA A 112 -21.49 11.64 -19.14
N ASP A 113 -22.18 11.54 -20.27
CA ASP A 113 -21.66 11.12 -21.56
C ASP A 113 -20.47 12.02 -21.91
N ASP A 114 -19.27 11.47 -21.95
CA ASP A 114 -18.15 12.07 -22.66
C ASP A 114 -17.54 11.01 -23.58
N GLY A 115 -17.95 11.10 -24.84
CA GLY A 115 -17.46 10.27 -25.92
C GLY A 115 -15.94 10.36 -26.03
N HIS A 116 -15.29 9.21 -26.03
CA HIS A 116 -13.91 9.06 -26.49
C HIS A 116 -13.81 9.57 -27.94
N PRO A 117 -12.99 10.59 -28.24
CA PRO A 117 -12.51 10.78 -29.59
C PRO A 117 -11.53 9.63 -29.91
N PRO A 118 -11.51 9.12 -31.15
CA PRO A 118 -10.47 8.17 -31.56
C PRO A 118 -9.11 8.85 -31.43
N GLN A 119 -8.21 8.23 -30.66
CA GLN A 119 -6.82 8.63 -30.56
C GLN A 119 -6.17 8.43 -31.94
N ALA A 120 -5.98 9.54 -32.65
CA ALA A 120 -5.08 9.56 -33.79
C ALA A 120 -3.67 9.31 -33.24
N GLU A 121 -3.04 8.23 -33.70
CA GLU A 121 -1.63 7.94 -33.54
C GLU A 121 -0.84 9.15 -34.05
N ARG A 122 -0.43 10.03 -33.12
CA ARG A 122 0.63 10.99 -33.40
C ARG A 122 1.91 10.23 -33.15
N GLU A 123 2.64 9.94 -34.23
CA GLU A 123 4.06 9.64 -34.16
C GLU A 123 4.72 10.84 -33.46
N TRP A 124 5.18 10.63 -32.22
CA TRP A 124 5.98 11.63 -31.53
C TRP A 124 7.40 11.42 -32.04
N GLU A 125 7.93 12.40 -32.76
CA GLU A 125 9.36 12.52 -32.97
C GLU A 125 10.00 12.61 -31.58
N GLU A 126 10.90 11.66 -31.30
CA GLU A 126 11.65 11.52 -30.06
C GLU A 126 12.65 12.70 -29.98
N ASP A 127 12.16 13.89 -29.63
CA ASP A 127 13.01 14.99 -29.23
C ASP A 127 13.70 14.55 -27.93
N ALA A 128 14.96 14.13 -28.06
CA ALA A 128 15.79 13.68 -26.95
C ALA A 128 15.75 14.71 -25.81
N GLU A 129 15.15 14.34 -24.69
CA GLU A 129 15.19 15.18 -23.49
C GLU A 129 16.65 15.48 -23.14
N PRO A 130 16.98 16.74 -22.76
CA PRO A 130 18.35 17.09 -22.43
C PRO A 130 18.87 16.17 -21.32
N GLU A 131 20.05 15.58 -21.53
CA GLU A 131 20.69 14.67 -20.59
C GLU A 131 21.03 15.43 -19.29
N VAL A 132 20.19 15.28 -18.27
CA VAL A 132 20.39 15.90 -16.96
C VAL A 132 21.44 15.10 -16.18
N ASP A 133 22.56 15.73 -15.81
CA ASP A 133 23.55 15.11 -14.92
C ASP A 133 23.05 15.13 -13.47
N TYR A 134 22.19 14.16 -13.15
CA TYR A 134 21.62 13.98 -11.81
C TYR A 134 22.67 13.75 -10.73
N ALA A 135 23.89 13.29 -11.06
CA ALA A 135 24.95 13.08 -10.07
C ALA A 135 25.58 14.40 -9.60
N SER A 136 25.47 15.46 -10.41
CA SER A 136 25.94 16.81 -10.07
C SER A 136 24.92 17.63 -9.26
N MET A 137 23.66 17.19 -9.21
CA MET A 137 22.60 17.88 -8.47
C MET A 137 22.81 17.76 -6.94
N PRO A 138 22.28 18.69 -6.14
CA PRO A 138 22.33 18.57 -4.69
C PRO A 138 21.66 17.29 -4.20
N ALA A 139 22.31 16.61 -3.25
CA ALA A 139 21.78 15.40 -2.67
C ALA A 139 20.42 15.66 -2.01
N PRO A 140 19.41 14.80 -2.27
CA PRO A 140 18.13 14.90 -1.58
C PRO A 140 18.32 14.76 -0.06
N PRO A 141 17.50 15.43 0.76
CA PRO A 141 17.59 15.38 2.21
C PRO A 141 16.99 14.08 2.77
N TRP A 142 17.59 12.94 2.40
CA TRP A 142 17.12 11.62 2.79
C TRP A 142 17.18 11.40 4.30
N THR A 143 16.03 11.10 4.90
CA THR A 143 15.95 10.47 6.22
C THR A 143 15.83 8.96 6.04
N LEU A 144 16.71 8.20 6.67
CA LEU A 144 16.79 6.75 6.52
C LEU A 144 16.05 6.02 7.65
N SER A 145 15.36 4.93 7.31
CA SER A 145 14.96 3.92 8.29
C SER A 145 16.17 3.18 8.87
N ALA A 146 15.97 2.42 9.95
CA ALA A 146 16.94 1.38 10.27
C ALA A 146 16.94 0.32 9.16
N PRO A 147 18.10 -0.17 8.70
CA PRO A 147 18.15 -1.31 7.79
C PRO A 147 17.64 -2.54 8.54
N PHE A 148 16.75 -3.27 7.90
CA PHE A 148 16.13 -4.48 8.47
C PHE A 148 16.38 -5.67 7.54
N THR A 149 16.81 -6.80 8.09
CA THR A 149 17.08 -8.02 7.32
C THR A 149 16.21 -9.16 7.82
N GLU A 150 15.44 -9.76 6.92
CA GLU A 150 14.60 -10.92 7.17
C GLU A 150 14.87 -11.98 6.10
N GLN A 151 15.13 -13.22 6.53
CA GLN A 151 15.40 -14.34 5.62
C GLN A 151 16.36 -13.99 4.45
N ARG A 152 17.47 -13.29 4.79
CA ARG A 152 18.53 -12.80 3.88
C ARG A 152 18.13 -11.63 2.97
N SER A 153 16.86 -11.28 2.87
CA SER A 153 16.43 -10.05 2.20
C SER A 153 16.64 -8.86 3.14
N THR A 154 17.25 -7.78 2.63
CA THR A 154 17.47 -6.55 3.39
C THR A 154 16.63 -5.42 2.81
N PHE A 155 16.05 -4.62 3.70
CA PHE A 155 15.16 -3.50 3.38
C PHE A 155 15.71 -2.22 4.01
N LEU A 156 15.61 -1.10 3.27
CA LEU A 156 15.95 0.24 3.75
C LEU A 156 15.00 1.25 3.10
N ALA A 157 14.29 2.04 3.90
CA ALA A 157 13.50 3.15 3.40
C ALA A 157 14.30 4.45 3.43
N ARG A 158 14.14 5.27 2.38
CA ARG A 158 14.61 6.65 2.30
C ARG A 158 13.39 7.54 2.15
N ILE A 159 13.22 8.49 3.07
CA ILE A 159 12.13 9.46 3.08
C ILE A 159 12.69 10.83 2.76
N ALA A 160 12.05 11.58 1.87
CA ALA A 160 12.40 12.98 1.64
C ALA A 160 11.15 13.82 1.39
N PRO A 161 11.12 15.08 1.87
CA PRO A 161 10.11 16.05 1.45
C PRO A 161 10.22 16.31 -0.05
N VAL A 162 9.08 16.40 -0.72
CA VAL A 162 8.99 16.73 -2.16
C VAL A 162 7.85 17.71 -2.43
N THR A 163 8.06 18.60 -3.38
CA THR A 163 7.11 19.66 -3.74
C THR A 163 6.61 19.59 -5.18
N SER A 164 7.19 18.74 -6.01
CA SER A 164 6.73 18.50 -7.39
C SER A 164 7.04 17.08 -7.87
N PRO A 165 6.28 16.55 -8.85
CA PRO A 165 6.58 15.26 -9.48
C PRO A 165 8.01 15.20 -10.05
N ASP A 166 8.46 16.25 -10.73
CA ASP A 166 9.82 16.32 -11.30
C ASP A 166 10.91 16.20 -10.23
N GLN A 167 10.67 16.78 -9.04
CA GLN A 167 11.60 16.64 -7.91
C GLN A 167 11.64 15.21 -7.39
N ALA A 168 10.48 14.55 -7.28
CA ALA A 168 10.41 13.15 -6.86
C ALA A 168 11.18 12.24 -7.85
N THR A 169 10.94 12.42 -9.16
CA THR A 169 11.68 11.70 -10.22
C THR A 169 13.18 11.99 -10.13
N GLY A 170 13.57 13.27 -10.02
CA GLY A 170 14.96 13.68 -9.91
C GLY A 170 15.67 13.10 -8.68
N TYR A 171 14.96 12.92 -7.57
CA TYR A 171 15.50 12.29 -6.36
C TYR A 171 15.82 10.81 -6.57
N VAL A 172 14.96 10.07 -7.27
CA VAL A 172 15.23 8.67 -7.65
C VAL A 172 16.42 8.58 -8.59
N GLN A 173 16.45 9.43 -9.63
CA GLN A 173 17.57 9.43 -10.59
C GLN A 173 18.90 9.80 -9.94
N HIS A 174 18.92 10.81 -9.06
CA HIS A 174 20.09 11.15 -8.26
C HIS A 174 20.53 9.96 -7.39
N LEU A 175 19.59 9.28 -6.71
CA LEU A 175 19.91 8.11 -5.88
C LEU A 175 20.57 7.00 -6.70
N LEU A 176 20.01 6.66 -7.87
CA LEU A 176 20.57 5.64 -8.75
C LEU A 176 21.92 6.06 -9.34
N ALA A 177 22.10 7.35 -9.66
CA ALA A 177 23.36 7.87 -10.16
C ALA A 177 24.48 7.83 -9.10
N THR A 178 24.18 8.18 -7.84
CA THR A 178 25.19 8.42 -6.80
C THR A 178 25.40 7.26 -5.83
N ASP A 179 24.38 6.45 -5.55
CA ASP A 179 24.46 5.34 -4.60
C ASP A 179 24.58 4.00 -5.33
N ARG A 180 25.80 3.44 -5.33
CA ARG A 180 26.08 2.14 -5.95
C ARG A 180 25.24 1.01 -5.35
N LYS A 181 24.94 1.03 -4.06
CA LYS A 181 24.17 -0.05 -3.42
C LYS A 181 22.70 0.02 -3.83
N ALA A 182 22.14 1.23 -3.93
CA ALA A 182 20.77 1.41 -4.42
C ALA A 182 20.65 0.98 -5.90
N ARG A 183 21.61 1.37 -6.75
CA ARG A 183 21.65 0.96 -8.16
C ARG A 183 21.77 -0.55 -8.38
N GLN A 184 22.47 -1.24 -7.46
CA GLN A 184 22.65 -2.69 -7.50
C GLN A 184 21.58 -3.45 -6.70
N ALA A 185 20.60 -2.75 -6.14
CA ALA A 185 19.49 -3.38 -5.43
C ALA A 185 18.61 -4.16 -6.39
N THR A 186 17.83 -5.08 -5.84
CA THR A 186 16.88 -5.85 -6.64
C THR A 186 15.67 -4.99 -7.00
N HIS A 187 15.22 -4.16 -6.07
CA HIS A 187 14.09 -3.26 -6.23
C HIS A 187 14.31 -1.96 -5.44
N ASN A 188 13.89 -0.84 -5.99
CA ASN A 188 13.81 0.49 -5.40
C ASN A 188 12.36 0.98 -5.56
N ILE A 189 11.48 0.43 -4.74
CA ILE A 189 10.04 0.65 -4.80
C ILE A 189 9.76 2.09 -4.35
N THR A 190 8.97 2.84 -5.11
CA THR A 190 8.69 4.25 -4.80
C THR A 190 7.21 4.53 -4.64
N ALA A 191 6.90 5.51 -3.79
CA ALA A 191 5.57 6.11 -3.70
C ALA A 191 5.70 7.55 -3.19
N TRP A 192 4.82 8.44 -3.66
CA TRP A 192 4.82 9.83 -3.22
C TRP A 192 3.43 10.46 -3.35
N ARG A 193 3.19 11.50 -2.52
CA ARG A 193 1.96 12.30 -2.53
C ARG A 193 2.35 13.76 -2.35
N ILE A 194 1.88 14.64 -3.24
CA ILE A 194 2.29 16.05 -3.32
C ILE A 194 1.05 16.92 -3.51
N ARG A 195 0.95 18.00 -2.73
CA ARG A 195 -0.05 19.04 -2.93
C ARG A 195 0.45 20.02 -3.99
N GLY A 196 -0.33 20.17 -5.05
CA GLY A 196 -0.10 21.12 -6.12
C GLY A 196 -0.68 22.50 -5.82
N ALA A 197 -0.39 23.45 -6.72
CA ALA A 197 -1.01 24.76 -6.67
C ALA A 197 -2.52 24.68 -6.90
N ASN A 198 -3.28 25.63 -6.35
CA ASN A 198 -4.72 25.77 -6.59
C ASN A 198 -5.57 24.54 -6.19
N GLY A 199 -5.11 23.74 -5.22
CA GLY A 199 -5.85 22.59 -4.72
C GLY A 199 -5.75 21.33 -5.58
N THR A 200 -4.83 21.30 -6.55
CA THR A 200 -4.47 20.04 -7.23
C THR A 200 -3.68 19.13 -6.30
N SER A 201 -3.76 17.83 -6.53
CA SER A 201 -2.98 16.82 -5.82
C SER A 201 -2.39 15.84 -6.82
N PHE A 202 -1.11 15.54 -6.65
CA PHE A 202 -0.39 14.57 -7.46
C PHE A 202 0.04 13.41 -6.56
N GLN A 203 -0.09 12.19 -7.04
CA GLN A 203 0.39 11.01 -6.36
C GLN A 203 0.71 9.93 -7.38
N ASP A 204 1.78 9.19 -7.14
CA ASP A 204 2.21 8.12 -8.03
C ASP A 204 3.06 7.10 -7.26
N TYR A 205 3.31 5.94 -7.89
CA TYR A 205 4.15 4.88 -7.36
C TYR A 205 4.85 4.08 -8.47
N ASP A 206 5.93 3.40 -8.09
CA ASP A 206 6.62 2.43 -8.95
C ASP A 206 6.96 1.18 -8.14
N ASP A 207 6.61 0.02 -8.67
CA ASP A 207 6.93 -1.29 -8.09
C ASP A 207 8.42 -1.65 -8.25
N ASP A 208 9.12 -1.07 -9.24
CA ASP A 208 10.49 -1.45 -9.67
C ASP A 208 10.67 -2.98 -9.78
N GLY A 209 9.68 -3.66 -10.35
CA GLY A 209 9.66 -5.12 -10.50
C GLY A 209 9.22 -5.92 -9.26
N GLU A 210 9.01 -5.30 -8.11
CA GLU A 210 8.37 -5.91 -6.94
C GLU A 210 6.84 -5.78 -7.05
N THR A 211 6.22 -6.60 -7.90
CA THR A 211 4.81 -6.48 -8.26
C THR A 211 3.88 -6.29 -7.04
N ALA A 212 3.01 -5.28 -7.14
CA ALA A 212 2.01 -4.82 -6.19
C ALA A 212 2.55 -4.13 -4.92
N ALA A 213 3.85 -3.87 -4.80
CA ALA A 213 4.42 -3.26 -3.60
C ALA A 213 4.29 -1.73 -3.55
N GLY A 214 4.50 -1.04 -4.67
CA GLY A 214 4.41 0.41 -4.79
C GLY A 214 3.00 0.93 -4.52
N GLY A 215 1.99 0.27 -5.09
CA GLY A 215 0.59 0.60 -4.82
C GLY A 215 0.23 0.46 -3.33
N ARG A 216 0.74 -0.59 -2.66
CA ARG A 216 0.57 -0.80 -1.21
C ARG A 216 1.28 0.26 -0.37
N LEU A 217 2.47 0.70 -0.80
CA LEU A 217 3.17 1.81 -0.16
C LEU A 217 2.42 3.13 -0.32
N LEU A 218 1.90 3.42 -1.52
CA LEU A 218 1.07 4.61 -1.74
C LEU A 218 -0.17 4.56 -0.85
N HIS A 219 -0.82 3.40 -0.74
CA HIS A 219 -1.96 3.22 0.13
C HIS A 219 -1.60 3.46 1.61
N LEU A 220 -0.47 2.92 2.08
CA LEU A 220 0.03 3.21 3.43
C LEU A 220 0.17 4.72 3.67
N MET A 221 0.69 5.48 2.70
CA MET A 221 0.79 6.94 2.80
C MET A 221 -0.58 7.62 2.85
N GLN A 222 -1.57 7.12 2.11
CA GLN A 222 -2.95 7.61 2.14
C GLN A 222 -3.59 7.35 3.50
N ALA A 223 -3.49 6.13 4.02
CA ALA A 223 -4.02 5.73 5.33
C ALA A 223 -3.41 6.56 6.47
N MET A 224 -2.16 6.98 6.32
CA MET A 224 -1.44 7.82 7.30
C MET A 224 -1.58 9.33 7.03
N ASP A 225 -2.37 9.73 6.02
CA ASP A 225 -2.55 11.11 5.52
C ASP A 225 -1.23 11.87 5.30
N LEU A 226 -0.24 11.20 4.71
CA LEU A 226 1.06 11.78 4.42
C LEU A 226 1.07 12.52 3.09
N TRP A 227 1.47 13.78 3.12
CA TRP A 227 1.56 14.68 1.96
C TRP A 227 2.92 15.38 1.92
N ASP A 228 3.28 15.84 0.72
CA ASP A 228 4.48 16.61 0.43
C ASP A 228 5.76 15.81 0.80
N VAL A 229 5.71 14.50 0.52
CA VAL A 229 6.73 13.53 0.90
C VAL A 229 6.77 12.36 -0.09
N MET A 230 7.98 11.81 -0.28
CA MET A 230 8.22 10.59 -1.03
C MET A 230 8.93 9.55 -0.16
N VAL A 231 8.75 8.28 -0.53
CA VAL A 231 9.49 7.15 0.00
C VAL A 231 10.13 6.36 -1.14
N VAL A 232 11.37 5.91 -0.93
CA VAL A 232 12.02 4.85 -1.71
C VAL A 232 12.36 3.71 -0.75
N VAL A 233 11.70 2.55 -0.89
CA VAL A 233 12.07 1.33 -0.18
C VAL A 233 12.97 0.49 -1.06
N THR A 234 14.25 0.45 -0.73
CA THR A 234 15.22 -0.40 -1.41
C THR A 234 15.19 -1.80 -0.79
N ARG A 235 14.99 -2.83 -1.63
CA ARG A 235 15.13 -4.24 -1.28
C ARG A 235 16.33 -4.86 -1.97
N TRP A 236 17.20 -5.49 -1.19
CA TRP A 236 18.23 -6.42 -1.68
C TRP A 236 17.75 -7.85 -1.47
N TYR A 237 17.48 -8.57 -2.56
CA TYR A 237 17.03 -9.96 -2.52
C TYR A 237 18.14 -10.90 -2.05
N GLY A 238 17.83 -11.71 -1.03
CA GLY A 238 18.80 -12.62 -0.39
C GLY A 238 18.84 -14.04 -0.94
N GLY A 239 18.13 -14.33 -2.04
CA GLY A 239 18.04 -15.67 -2.61
C GLY A 239 16.87 -16.53 -2.12
N LEU A 240 16.08 -16.06 -1.15
CA LEU A 240 14.89 -16.77 -0.66
C LEU A 240 13.60 -15.96 -0.93
N LYS A 241 12.63 -16.59 -1.61
CA LYS A 241 11.32 -15.98 -1.88
C LYS A 241 10.55 -15.83 -0.57
N LEU A 242 10.22 -14.59 -0.22
CA LEU A 242 9.44 -14.25 0.97
C LEU A 242 7.92 -14.42 0.78
N GLY A 243 7.45 -14.64 -0.46
CA GLY A 243 6.02 -14.68 -0.74
C GLY A 243 5.31 -13.39 -0.31
N PRO A 244 4.06 -13.45 0.16
CA PRO A 244 3.31 -12.30 0.65
C PRO A 244 3.97 -11.52 1.80
N ARG A 245 4.82 -12.19 2.60
CA ARG A 245 5.50 -11.59 3.78
C ARG A 245 6.21 -10.29 3.47
N ARG A 246 6.79 -10.20 2.27
CA ARG A 246 7.54 -9.03 1.82
C ARG A 246 6.74 -7.73 1.93
N PHE A 247 5.42 -7.76 1.70
CA PHE A 247 4.58 -6.56 1.76
C PHE A 247 4.55 -5.97 3.18
N ALA A 248 4.38 -6.81 4.20
CA ALA A 248 4.43 -6.38 5.60
C ALA A 248 5.78 -5.75 5.96
N LEU A 249 6.88 -6.35 5.48
CA LEU A 249 8.23 -5.85 5.74
C LEU A 249 8.50 -4.51 5.04
N ILE A 250 8.06 -4.37 3.79
CA ILE A 250 8.17 -3.13 3.01
C ILE A 250 7.42 -2.00 3.72
N ASN A 251 6.17 -2.24 4.13
CA ASN A 251 5.34 -1.27 4.82
C ASN A 251 5.91 -0.89 6.19
N THR A 252 6.37 -1.88 6.97
CA THR A 252 7.00 -1.65 8.28
C THR A 252 8.26 -0.81 8.14
N THR A 253 9.08 -1.09 7.12
CA THR A 253 10.32 -0.34 6.85
C THR A 253 10.00 1.11 6.44
N ALA A 254 8.99 1.31 5.58
CA ALA A 254 8.53 2.65 5.21
C ALA A 254 7.98 3.42 6.42
N ARG A 255 7.17 2.79 7.27
CA ARG A 255 6.62 3.38 8.49
C ARG A 255 7.71 3.82 9.46
N ASP A 256 8.74 3.00 9.71
CA ASP A 256 9.92 3.39 10.52
C ASP A 256 10.62 4.61 9.91
N GLY A 257 10.77 4.64 8.59
CA GLY A 257 11.28 5.82 7.87
C GLY A 257 10.45 7.07 8.14
N PHE A 258 9.13 7.00 7.99
CA PHE A 258 8.23 8.15 8.20
C PHE A 258 8.22 8.65 9.65
N VAL A 259 8.29 7.74 10.63
CA VAL A 259 8.44 8.10 12.06
C VAL A 259 9.74 8.87 12.28
N ARG A 260 10.87 8.35 11.77
CA ARG A 260 12.18 9.00 11.90
C ARG A 260 12.26 10.35 11.20
N ALA A 261 11.56 10.49 10.08
CA ALA A 261 11.43 11.74 9.34
C ALA A 261 10.45 12.74 9.99
N GLY A 262 9.75 12.36 11.07
CA GLY A 262 8.87 13.24 11.82
C GLY A 262 7.47 13.42 11.21
N TYR A 263 7.10 12.61 10.21
CA TYR A 263 5.78 12.65 9.58
C TYR A 263 4.70 11.95 10.40
N VAL A 264 5.11 11.09 11.33
CA VAL A 264 4.20 10.30 12.18
C VAL A 264 4.52 10.58 13.64
N LYS A 265 3.51 10.97 14.41
CA LYS A 265 3.67 11.11 15.86
C LYS A 265 3.56 9.72 16.48
N GLU A 266 4.60 9.27 17.19
CA GLU A 266 4.49 8.06 18.01
C GLU A 266 3.38 8.28 19.07
N THR A 267 2.25 7.60 18.91
CA THR A 267 1.27 7.49 19.98
C THR A 267 1.88 6.60 21.05
N THR A 268 2.42 7.23 22.08
CA THR A 268 2.92 6.57 23.30
C THR A 268 1.75 6.07 24.14
N ASP A 269 0.97 5.13 23.62
CA ASP A 269 -0.18 4.55 24.31
C ASP A 269 -0.03 3.02 24.34
N ASP A 270 0.90 2.52 25.18
CA ASP A 270 0.77 1.19 25.81
C ASP A 270 1.79 0.85 26.92
N LYS A 271 2.67 1.78 27.33
CA LYS A 271 3.59 1.56 28.48
C LYS A 271 3.04 2.00 29.83
N LYS A 272 1.74 2.29 29.96
CA LYS A 272 1.15 2.82 31.21
C LYS A 272 -0.08 2.08 31.72
N LYS A 273 -0.11 0.75 31.66
CA LYS A 273 -0.83 -0.06 32.66
C LYS A 273 0.15 -0.75 33.61
N LYS A 274 0.63 0.08 34.55
CA LYS A 274 1.09 -0.30 35.90
C LYS A 274 0.10 -1.31 36.51
N GLY A 275 0.51 -2.35 37.23
CA GLY A 275 1.61 -2.30 38.21
C GLY A 275 1.18 -1.47 39.41
N LYS A 276 0.08 -1.85 40.07
CA LYS A 276 -0.21 -1.50 41.46
C LYS A 276 -1.18 -2.51 42.05
#